data_AF-A0A7S4H3P5-F1
#
_entry.id   AF-A0A7S4H3P5-F1
#
_cell.length_a   1.000
_cell.length_b   1.000
_cell.length_c   1.000
_cell.angle_alpha   90.00
_cell.angle_beta   90.00
_cell.angle_gamma   90.00
#
_symmetry.space_group_name_H-M   'P 1'
#
loop_
_entity.id
_entity.type
_entity.pdbx_description
1 polymer ?
#
loop_
_entity_poly.entity_id
_entity_poly.type
_entity_poly.pdbx_seq_one_letter_code
_entity_poly.pdbx_strand_id
1 'polypeptide(L)'
;MNDFNQLAVYFGYFGSYFPTVFFYNLLKNKKIKTGKDTFAPADAYTFMQSLPRELTGWITIYYWMHFIWMNTIAVGGVMLAIAKLAGVDPNA
;
A
#
# COMPACT_ATOMS: atom_id res chain seq x y z
N MET A 1 -17.16 -16.76 11.79
CA MET A 1 -15.74 -16.46 11.51
C MET A 1 -15.73 -15.81 10.13
N ASN A 2 -15.63 -14.47 10.12
CA ASN A 2 -16.16 -13.60 9.06
C ASN A 2 -15.37 -13.62 7.75
N ASP A 3 -16.09 -13.51 6.62
CA ASP A 3 -15.60 -13.37 5.24
C ASP A 3 -14.47 -12.34 5.07
N PHE A 4 -14.43 -11.32 5.93
CA PHE A 4 -13.37 -10.30 5.94
C PHE A 4 -11.96 -10.89 6.18
N ASN A 5 -11.84 -11.92 7.03
CA ASN A 5 -10.57 -12.60 7.27
C ASN A 5 -10.13 -13.42 6.05
N GLN A 6 -11.06 -14.06 5.35
CA GLN A 6 -10.72 -14.74 4.10
C GLN A 6 -10.28 -13.75 3.03
N LEU A 7 -11.00 -12.64 2.86
CA LEU A 7 -10.67 -11.62 1.86
C LEU A 7 -9.28 -11.00 2.13
N ALA A 8 -8.97 -10.68 3.39
CA ALA A 8 -7.65 -10.20 3.78
C ALA A 8 -6.53 -11.23 3.54
N VAL A 9 -6.81 -12.53 3.76
CA VAL A 9 -5.89 -13.64 3.47
C VAL A 9 -5.69 -13.85 1.95
N TYR A 10 -6.73 -13.65 1.14
CA TYR A 10 -6.67 -13.85 -0.33
C TYR A 10 -6.17 -12.63 -1.12
N PHE A 11 -6.19 -11.42 -0.55
CA PHE A 11 -5.79 -10.20 -1.27
C PHE A 11 -4.26 -10.04 -1.45
N GLY A 12 -3.45 -10.89 -0.81
CA GLY A 12 -1.99 -10.90 -0.96
C GLY A 12 -1.37 -9.51 -0.74
N TYR A 13 -0.52 -9.07 -1.67
CA TYR A 13 0.13 -7.76 -1.67
C TYR A 13 -0.85 -6.59 -1.45
N PHE A 14 -2.03 -6.63 -2.05
CA PHE A 14 -3.02 -5.55 -1.91
C PHE A 14 -3.68 -5.53 -0.53
N GLY A 15 -3.77 -6.70 0.13
CA GLY A 15 -4.31 -6.83 1.48
C GLY A 15 -3.43 -6.16 2.52
N SER A 16 -2.10 -6.21 2.33
CA SER A 16 -1.14 -5.51 3.19
C SER A 16 -0.89 -4.06 2.77
N TYR A 17 -1.03 -3.73 1.48
CA TYR A 17 -0.73 -2.40 0.95
C TYR A 17 -1.62 -1.30 1.54
N PHE A 18 -2.95 -1.47 1.47
CA PHE A 18 -3.89 -0.42 1.89
C PHE A 18 -3.78 -0.07 3.38
N PRO A 19 -3.73 -1.05 4.31
CA PRO A 19 -3.47 -0.75 5.72
C PRO A 19 -2.12 -0.07 5.93
N THR A 20 -1.06 -0.51 5.25
CA THR A 20 0.27 0.09 5.36
C THR A 20 0.26 1.57 4.95
N VAL A 21 -0.37 1.90 3.83
CA VAL A 21 -0.52 3.28 3.35
C VAL A 21 -1.34 4.12 4.33
N PHE A 22 -2.43 3.55 4.86
CA PHE A 22 -3.27 4.23 5.85
C PHE A 22 -2.47 4.62 7.10
N PHE A 23 -1.78 3.65 7.74
CA PHE A 23 -0.99 3.92 8.94
C PHE A 23 0.23 4.80 8.67
N TYR A 24 0.88 4.64 7.50
CA TYR A 24 1.96 5.53 7.08
C TYR A 24 1.48 6.99 6.95
N ASN A 25 0.29 7.20 6.38
CA ASN A 25 -0.28 8.53 6.25
C ASN A 25 -0.67 9.13 7.61
N LEU A 26 -1.18 8.33 8.56
CA LEU A 26 -1.42 8.79 9.92
C LEU A 26 -0.11 9.24 10.60
N LEU A 27 0.95 8.43 10.50
CA LEU A 27 2.28 8.77 11.03
C LEU A 27 2.87 10.06 10.43
N LYS A 28 2.58 10.33 9.16
CA LYS A 28 3.05 11.52 8.44
C LYS A 28 2.10 12.71 8.55
N ASN A 29 1.06 12.63 9.37
CA ASN A 29 0.03 13.65 9.51
C ASN A 29 -0.62 14.06 8.17
N LYS A 30 -0.74 13.10 7.24
CA LYS A 30 -1.35 13.35 5.92
C LYS A 30 -2.85 13.20 6.01
N LYS A 31 -3.60 14.10 5.36
CA LYS A 31 -5.07 14.07 5.38
C LYS A 31 -5.58 12.81 4.67
N ILE A 32 -6.34 11.97 5.38
CA ILE A 32 -6.92 10.73 4.85
C ILE A 32 -8.43 10.90 4.75
N LYS A 33 -8.96 10.73 3.54
CA LYS A 33 -10.40 10.71 3.28
C LYS A 33 -10.93 9.29 3.51
N THR A 34 -11.91 9.13 4.39
CA THR A 34 -12.49 7.83 4.78
C THR A 34 -13.89 7.60 4.21
N GLY A 35 -14.54 8.65 3.70
CA GLY A 35 -15.83 8.59 3.02
C GLY A 35 -16.05 9.84 2.15
N LYS A 36 -17.27 10.06 1.67
CA LYS A 36 -17.57 11.14 0.70
C LYS A 36 -17.18 12.53 1.21
N ASP A 37 -17.48 12.81 2.47
CA ASP A 37 -17.20 14.09 3.14
C ASP A 37 -16.55 13.89 4.53
N THR A 38 -16.06 12.68 4.79
CA THR A 38 -15.47 12.28 6.07
C THR A 38 -13.97 12.05 5.94
N PHE A 39 -13.26 12.43 6.98
CA PHE A 39 -11.81 12.27 7.12
C PHE A 39 -11.50 11.42 8.34
N ALA A 40 -10.27 10.91 8.42
CA ALA A 40 -9.78 10.26 9.63
C ALA A 40 -9.86 11.25 10.82
N PRO A 41 -10.31 10.79 12.01
CA PRO A 41 -10.44 11.64 13.18
C PRO A 41 -9.07 12.10 13.69
N ALA A 42 -9.01 13.31 14.27
CA ALA A 42 -7.78 13.90 14.81
C ALA A 42 -7.09 12.97 15.84
N ASP A 43 -7.87 12.29 16.68
CA ASP A 43 -7.36 11.37 17.71
C ASP A 43 -6.53 10.22 17.13
N ALA A 44 -6.84 9.76 15.92
CA ALA A 44 -6.06 8.71 15.25
C ALA A 44 -4.65 9.18 14.90
N TYR A 45 -4.51 10.46 14.49
CA TYR A 45 -3.20 11.07 14.22
C TYR A 45 -2.41 11.27 15.51
N THR A 46 -3.05 11.83 16.53
CA THR A 46 -2.44 12.05 17.85
C THR A 46 -1.95 10.73 18.45
N PHE A 47 -2.78 9.68 18.39
CA PHE A 47 -2.39 8.34 18.84
C PHE A 47 -1.15 7.85 18.09
N MET A 48 -1.17 7.84 16.76
CA MET A 48 -0.04 7.34 15.97
C MET A 48 1.26 8.13 16.19
N GLN A 49 1.18 9.45 16.37
CA GLN A 49 2.35 10.29 16.63
C GLN A 49 2.87 10.17 18.07
N SER A 50 2.03 9.75 19.02
CA SER A 50 2.45 9.51 20.40
C SER A 50 3.30 8.25 20.57
N LEU A 51 3.23 7.31 19.62
CA LEU A 51 3.97 6.05 19.67
C LEU A 51 5.46 6.25 19.39
N PRO A 52 6.35 5.58 20.15
CA PRO A 52 7.78 5.68 19.93
C PRO A 52 8.21 5.07 18.60
N ARG A 53 9.34 5.53 18.07
CA ARG A 53 9.86 5.09 16.77
C ARG A 53 10.14 3.60 16.70
N GLU A 54 10.48 2.97 17.82
CA GLU A 54 10.70 1.53 17.92
C GLU A 54 9.46 0.71 17.55
N LEU A 55 8.26 1.21 17.88
CA LEU A 55 6.99 0.56 17.53
C LEU A 55 6.46 0.93 16.14
N THR A 56 6.89 2.05 15.56
CA THR A 56 6.33 2.60 14.31
C THR A 56 7.28 2.55 13.12
N GLY A 57 8.58 2.32 13.36
CA GLY A 57 9.63 2.35 12.33
C GLY A 57 9.41 1.36 11.21
N TRP A 58 8.89 0.17 11.52
CA TRP A 58 8.58 -0.87 10.55
C TRP A 58 7.54 -0.41 9.51
N ILE A 59 6.59 0.47 9.87
CA ILE A 59 5.55 0.96 8.95
C ILE A 59 6.18 1.74 7.79
N THR A 60 7.21 2.55 8.08
CA THR A 60 7.93 3.30 7.04
C THR A 60 8.69 2.37 6.10
N ILE A 61 9.36 1.34 6.65
CA ILE A 61 10.08 0.35 5.85
C ILE A 61 9.10 -0.41 4.95
N TYR A 62 7.99 -0.87 5.52
CA TYR A 62 7.01 -1.67 4.81
C TYR A 62 6.30 -0.87 3.71
N TYR A 63 6.03 0.42 3.94
CA TYR A 63 5.53 1.34 2.91
C TYR A 63 6.48 1.44 1.71
N TRP A 64 7.78 1.64 1.97
CA TRP A 64 8.77 1.74 0.91
C TRP A 64 8.99 0.43 0.17
N MET A 65 8.95 -0.70 0.87
CA MET A 65 8.95 -2.01 0.21
C MET A 65 7.81 -2.08 -0.80
N HIS A 66 6.57 -1.85 -0.35
CA HIS A 66 5.40 -1.86 -1.24
C HIS A 66 5.57 -0.93 -2.44
N PHE A 67 6.03 0.30 -2.21
CA PHE A 67 6.29 1.24 -3.29
C PHE A 67 7.28 0.67 -4.32
N ILE A 68 8.38 0.07 -3.89
CA ILE A 68 9.37 -0.57 -4.77
C ILE A 68 8.73 -1.73 -5.54
N TRP A 69 8.02 -2.64 -4.87
CA TRP A 69 7.35 -3.78 -5.52
C TRP A 69 6.39 -3.35 -6.63
N MET A 70 5.55 -2.34 -6.38
CA MET A 70 4.63 -1.79 -7.40
C MET A 70 5.37 -1.19 -8.58
N ASN A 71 6.46 -0.47 -8.35
CA ASN A 71 7.27 0.10 -9.44
C ASN A 71 7.90 -1.02 -10.28
N THR A 72 8.42 -2.08 -9.66
CA THR A 72 8.98 -3.23 -10.39
C THR A 72 7.92 -3.91 -11.26
N ILE A 73 6.70 -4.12 -10.73
CA ILE A 73 5.58 -4.68 -11.50
C ILE A 73 5.20 -3.76 -12.67
N ALA A 74 5.13 -2.44 -12.43
CA ALA A 74 4.81 -1.47 -13.46
C ALA A 74 5.85 -1.45 -14.59
N VAL A 75 7.14 -1.44 -14.25
CA VAL A 75 8.23 -1.52 -15.23
C VAL A 75 8.12 -2.80 -16.06
N GLY A 76 7.90 -3.96 -15.42
CA GLY A 76 7.69 -5.22 -16.14
C GLY A 76 6.49 -5.16 -17.09
N GLY A 77 5.38 -4.57 -16.66
CA GLY A 77 4.19 -4.36 -17.50
C GLY A 77 4.46 -3.46 -18.71
N VAL A 78 5.22 -2.38 -18.53
CA VAL A 78 5.65 -1.49 -19.63
C VAL A 78 6.54 -2.23 -20.62
N MET A 79 7.51 -3.01 -20.14
CA MET A 79 8.39 -3.80 -21.01
C MET A 79 7.60 -4.82 -21.84
N LEU A 80 6.64 -5.52 -21.23
CA LEU A 80 5.75 -6.45 -21.93
C LEU A 80 4.90 -5.75 -23.00
N ALA A 81 4.38 -4.55 -22.68
CA ALA A 81 3.63 -3.75 -23.64
C ALA A 81 4.51 -3.34 -24.84
N ILE A 82 5.75 -2.90 -24.59
CA ILE A 82 6.72 -2.57 -25.64
C ILE A 82 7.04 -3.80 -26.50
N ALA A 83 7.34 -4.95 -25.89
CA ALA A 83 7.63 -6.19 -26.61
C ALA A 83 6.47 -6.59 -27.54
N LYS A 84 5.23 -6.54 -27.03
CA LYS A 84 4.02 -6.81 -27.81
C LYS A 84 3.85 -5.84 -28.99
N LEU A 85 4.10 -4.54 -28.78
CA LEU A 85 4.03 -3.53 -29.85
C LEU A 85 5.15 -3.68 -30.89
N ALA A 86 6.32 -4.18 -30.48
CA ALA A 86 7.46 -4.43 -31.34
C ALA A 86 7.37 -5.76 -32.13
N GLY A 87 6.31 -6.55 -31.92
CA GLY A 87 6.15 -7.86 -32.57
C GLY A 87 7.06 -8.95 -32.02
N VAL A 88 7.63 -8.75 -30.82
CA VAL A 88 8.41 -9.76 -30.10
C VAL A 88 7.43 -10.66 -29.37
N ASP A 89 7.42 -11.96 -29.69
CA ASP A 89 6.62 -12.94 -28.95
C ASP A 89 7.26 -13.14 -27.56
N PRO A 90 6.56 -12.80 -26.47
CA PRO A 90 7.09 -12.98 -25.12
C PRO A 90 7.20 -14.45 -24.69
N ASN A 91 6.71 -15.40 -25.51
CA ASN A 91 6.75 -16.85 -25.25
C ASN A 91 7.63 -17.64 -26.25
N ALA A 92 8.28 -16.96 -27.21
CA ALA A 92 9.17 -17.60 -28.19
C ALA A 92 10.58 -17.87 -27.63
#